data_AF-A0A7M7L2P7-F1
#
_entry.id   AF-A0A7M7L2P7-F1
#
_cell.length_a   1.000
_cell.length_b   1.000
_cell.length_c   1.000
_cell.angle_alpha   90.00
_cell.angle_beta   90.00
_cell.angle_gamma   90.00
#
_symmetry.space_group_name_H-M   'P 1'
#
loop_
_entity.id
_entity.type
_entity.pdbx_description
1 polymer ?
#
loop_
_entity_poly.entity_id
_entity_poly.type
_entity_poly.pdbx_seq_one_letter_code
_entity_poly.pdbx_strand_id
1 'polypeptide(L)'
;LSPVQTLSFPLLLQVGNPRLGGRIKEEEGPLFFRDSIVYREWGYIFSRLEKFHLAELYFDKAIKQTQSNDLRTYLGLVKAQLAYARFKRALKTEERCVELG
;
A
#
# COMPACT_ATOMS: atom_id res chain seq x y z
N LEU A 1 10.60 -0.28 -30.44
CA LEU A 1 10.20 -1.19 -29.34
C LEU A 1 11.22 -1.03 -28.22
N SER A 2 10.89 -0.27 -27.18
CA SER A 2 11.73 -0.09 -25.99
C SER A 2 11.19 -0.95 -24.84
N PRO A 3 12.03 -1.67 -24.07
CA PRO A 3 11.55 -2.31 -22.87
C PRO A 3 11.44 -1.28 -21.74
N VAL A 4 10.27 -1.22 -21.12
CA VAL A 4 10.01 -0.48 -19.88
C VAL A 4 10.90 -1.09 -18.80
N GLN A 5 11.83 -0.30 -18.27
CA GLN A 5 12.65 -0.68 -17.14
C GLN A 5 11.75 -0.78 -15.89
N THR A 6 11.50 -2.00 -15.46
CA THR A 6 10.91 -2.29 -14.16
C THR A 6 11.90 -1.82 -13.09
N LEU A 7 11.54 -0.76 -12.35
CA LEU A 7 12.26 -0.33 -11.15
C LEU A 7 12.09 -1.42 -10.07
N SER A 8 12.99 -2.40 -10.07
CA SER A 8 13.24 -3.27 -8.92
C SER A 8 14.05 -2.46 -7.92
N PHE A 9 13.46 -2.16 -6.76
CA PHE A 9 14.17 -1.54 -5.66
C PHE A 9 15.26 -2.51 -5.15
N PRO A 10 16.46 -2.01 -4.79
CA PRO A 10 17.65 -2.82 -4.71
C PRO A 10 17.63 -3.78 -3.52
N LEU A 11 17.96 -5.03 -3.82
CA LEU A 11 18.47 -6.04 -2.90
C LEU A 11 19.67 -5.43 -2.16
N LEU A 12 19.49 -5.03 -0.88
CA LEU A 12 20.62 -4.52 -0.10
C LEU A 12 21.52 -5.70 0.27
N LEU A 13 22.67 -5.73 -0.40
CA LEU A 13 23.74 -6.69 -0.27
C LEU A 13 24.22 -6.81 1.18
N GLN A 14 24.44 -8.07 1.56
CA GLN A 14 25.23 -8.49 2.71
C GLN A 14 26.58 -7.78 2.75
N VAL A 15 26.90 -7.13 3.87
CA VAL A 15 28.30 -7.01 4.32
C VAL A 15 28.33 -7.50 5.77
N GLY A 16 28.58 -8.80 5.94
CA GLY A 16 28.89 -9.38 7.23
C GLY A 16 30.28 -8.93 7.67
N ASN A 17 30.38 -8.38 8.87
CA ASN A 17 31.65 -8.06 9.51
C ASN A 17 31.89 -9.08 10.64
N PRO A 18 32.89 -9.98 10.56
CA PRO A 18 33.06 -11.04 11.54
C PRO A 18 34.03 -10.57 12.62
N ARG A 19 33.50 -9.90 13.65
CA ARG A 19 34.16 -9.71 14.96
C ARG A 19 33.19 -8.99 15.87
N LEU A 20 32.55 -9.76 16.76
CA LEU A 20 32.26 -9.44 18.16
C LEU A 20 31.26 -10.49 18.67
N GLY A 21 31.73 -11.37 19.54
CA GLY A 21 30.89 -12.31 20.27
C GLY A 21 29.99 -11.56 21.23
N GLY A 22 28.71 -11.49 20.88
CA GLY A 22 27.63 -11.02 21.72
C GLY A 22 26.35 -11.60 21.15
N ARG A 23 25.45 -12.14 22.00
CA ARG A 23 24.13 -12.55 21.55
C ARG A 23 23.48 -11.35 20.87
N ILE A 24 23.29 -11.44 19.56
CA ILE A 24 22.52 -10.48 18.80
C ILE A 24 21.10 -10.60 19.40
N LYS A 25 20.75 -9.66 20.29
CA LYS A 25 19.34 -9.35 20.50
C LYS A 25 18.83 -9.03 19.11
N GLU A 26 17.79 -9.73 18.68
CA GLU A 26 17.09 -9.41 17.43
C GLU A 26 16.78 -7.92 17.47
N GLU A 27 17.62 -7.11 16.82
CA GLU A 27 17.31 -5.72 16.57
C GLU A 27 16.07 -5.81 15.69
N GLU A 28 14.94 -5.36 16.22
CA GLU A 28 13.75 -5.10 15.44
C GLU A 28 14.23 -4.35 14.19
N GLY A 29 14.17 -5.03 13.04
CA GLY A 29 14.65 -4.48 11.78
C GLY A 29 14.06 -3.09 11.56
N PRO A 30 14.74 -2.22 10.78
CA PRO A 30 14.42 -0.80 10.68
C PRO A 30 12.91 -0.63 10.52
N LEU A 31 12.28 0.08 11.47
CA LEU A 31 10.84 0.34 11.56
C LEU A 31 10.22 0.25 10.18
N PHE A 32 9.63 -0.91 9.89
CA PHE A 32 9.11 -1.23 8.58
C PHE A 32 8.31 -0.02 8.10
N PHE A 33 8.68 0.50 6.92
CA PHE A 33 7.80 1.44 6.22
C PHE A 33 6.41 0.83 6.28
N ARG A 34 5.45 1.59 6.83
CA ARG A 34 4.05 1.14 6.86
C ARG A 34 3.56 1.20 5.43
N ASP A 35 3.94 0.21 4.63
CA ASP A 35 3.75 0.19 3.19
C ASP A 35 2.27 0.38 2.85
N SER A 36 1.36 -0.13 3.69
CA SER A 36 -0.07 0.14 3.59
C SER A 36 -0.42 1.63 3.64
N ILE A 37 0.21 2.40 4.54
CA ILE A 37 0.05 3.86 4.61
C ILE A 37 0.57 4.51 3.34
N VAL A 38 1.78 4.16 2.91
CA VAL A 38 2.39 4.75 1.70
C VAL A 38 1.51 4.49 0.48
N TYR A 39 1.04 3.26 0.29
CA TYR A 39 0.14 2.91 -0.81
C TYR A 39 -1.19 3.66 -0.73
N ARG A 40 -1.76 3.83 0.47
CA ARG A 40 -2.99 4.62 0.64
C ARG A 40 -2.78 6.08 0.23
N GLU A 41 -1.67 6.70 0.64
CA GLU A 41 -1.37 8.09 0.27
C GLU A 41 -1.16 8.24 -1.25
N TRP A 42 -0.51 7.27 -1.89
CA TRP A 42 -0.45 7.20 -3.36
C TRP A 42 -1.83 7.04 -3.99
N GLY A 43 -2.73 6.23 -3.40
CA GLY A 43 -4.12 6.12 -3.82
C GLY A 43 -4.81 7.49 -3.85
N TYR A 44 -4.69 8.28 -2.77
CA TYR A 44 -5.21 9.64 -2.71
C TYR A 44 -4.57 10.61 -3.71
N ILE A 45 -3.25 10.52 -3.93
CA ILE A 45 -2.56 11.32 -4.95
C ILE A 45 -3.13 10.99 -6.34
N PHE A 46 -3.24 9.72 -6.71
CA PHE A 46 -3.77 9.32 -8.01
C PHE A 46 -5.24 9.67 -8.19
N SER A 47 -6.06 9.61 -7.14
CA SER A 47 -7.44 10.10 -7.17
C SER A 47 -7.51 11.60 -7.49
N ARG A 48 -6.66 12.42 -6.88
CA ARG A 48 -6.59 13.87 -7.15
C ARG A 48 -6.12 14.19 -8.57
N LEU A 49 -5.30 13.33 -9.16
CA LEU A 49 -4.84 13.44 -10.54
C LEU A 49 -5.80 12.79 -11.55
N GLU A 50 -6.98 12.34 -11.12
CA GLU A 50 -7.98 11.63 -11.93
C GLU A 50 -7.43 10.36 -12.62
N LYS A 51 -6.31 9.84 -12.13
CA LYS A 51 -5.72 8.56 -12.56
C LYS A 51 -6.39 7.42 -11.81
N PHE A 52 -7.70 7.28 -11.96
CA PHE A 52 -8.51 6.44 -11.10
C PHE A 52 -8.14 4.96 -11.10
N HIS A 53 -7.68 4.41 -12.24
CA HIS A 53 -7.19 3.04 -12.31
C HIS A 53 -5.94 2.81 -11.44
N LEU A 54 -5.04 3.80 -11.35
CA LEU A 54 -3.90 3.74 -10.43
C LEU A 54 -4.37 3.94 -8.98
N ALA A 55 -5.35 4.82 -8.75
CA ALA A 55 -5.91 5.00 -7.41
C ALA A 55 -6.47 3.68 -6.84
N GLU A 56 -7.33 2.98 -7.60
CA GLU A 56 -7.84 1.65 -7.22
C GLU A 56 -6.69 0.67 -6.95
N LEU A 57 -5.71 0.57 -7.87
CA LEU A 57 -4.55 -0.32 -7.71
C LEU A 57 -3.79 -0.08 -6.41
N TYR A 58 -3.57 1.19 -6.05
CA TYR A 58 -2.80 1.56 -4.87
C TYR A 58 -3.59 1.40 -3.57
N PHE A 59 -4.90 1.67 -3.57
CA PHE A 59 -5.75 1.30 -2.44
C PHE A 59 -5.80 -0.22 -2.24
N ASP A 60 -5.87 -1.02 -3.31
CA ASP A 60 -5.82 -2.49 -3.22
C ASP A 60 -4.49 -2.98 -2.64
N LYS A 61 -3.36 -2.35 -3.02
CA LYS A 61 -2.05 -2.64 -2.41
C LYS A 61 -2.05 -2.31 -0.92
N ALA A 62 -2.64 -1.19 -0.53
CA ALA A 62 -2.74 -0.80 0.87
C ALA A 62 -3.55 -1.82 1.69
N ILE A 63 -4.69 -2.28 1.17
CA ILE A 63 -5.54 -3.30 1.79
C ILE A 63 -4.81 -4.64 1.93
N LYS A 64 -4.01 -5.05 0.93
CA LYS A 64 -3.28 -6.32 0.97
C LYS A 64 -2.13 -6.33 1.97
N GLN A 65 -1.56 -5.16 2.27
CA GLN A 65 -0.36 -5.05 3.12
C GLN A 65 -0.66 -4.58 4.54
N THR A 66 -1.89 -4.21 4.84
CA THR A 66 -2.26 -3.83 6.20
C THR A 66 -2.43 -5.08 7.08
N GLN A 67 -1.92 -5.02 8.32
CA GLN A 67 -2.14 -6.06 9.33
C GLN A 67 -3.50 -5.91 10.04
N SER A 68 -4.14 -4.73 9.90
CA SER A 68 -5.45 -4.42 10.45
C SER A 68 -6.36 -3.81 9.39
N ASN A 69 -7.66 -4.10 9.46
CA ASN A 69 -8.62 -3.51 8.54
C ASN A 69 -8.68 -1.98 8.74
N ASP A 70 -8.10 -1.22 7.81
CA ASP A 70 -8.04 0.24 7.87
C ASP A 70 -9.24 0.87 7.16
N LEU A 71 -10.25 1.28 7.95
CA LEU A 71 -11.45 1.98 7.46
C LEU A 71 -11.09 3.19 6.58
N ARG A 72 -9.99 3.90 6.86
CA ARG A 72 -9.56 5.06 6.07
C ARG A 72 -9.13 4.68 4.65
N THR A 73 -8.58 3.48 4.47
CA THR A 73 -8.20 2.96 3.15
C THR A 73 -9.44 2.61 2.34
N TYR A 74 -10.42 1.91 2.94
CA TYR A 74 -11.67 1.57 2.27
C TYR A 74 -12.50 2.82 1.89
N LEU A 75 -12.59 3.82 2.78
CA LEU A 75 -13.25 5.09 2.45
C LEU A 75 -12.58 5.83 1.29
N GLY A 76 -11.25 5.78 1.20
CA GLY A 76 -10.51 6.32 0.07
C GLY A 76 -10.84 5.60 -1.24
N LEU A 77 -10.90 4.27 -1.20
CA LEU A 77 -11.26 3.44 -2.35
C LEU A 77 -12.69 3.70 -2.83
N VAL A 78 -13.68 3.79 -1.92
CA VAL A 78 -15.08 4.13 -2.28
C VAL A 78 -15.13 5.45 -3.05
N LYS A 79 -14.46 6.49 -2.54
CA LYS A 79 -14.42 7.81 -3.19
C LYS A 79 -13.79 7.74 -4.59
N ALA A 80 -12.69 7.01 -4.73
CA ALA A 80 -12.02 6.81 -6.02
C ALA A 80 -12.92 6.06 -7.01
N GLN A 81 -13.62 5.01 -6.55
CA GLN A 81 -14.53 4.22 -7.37
C GLN A 81 -15.76 5.02 -7.82
N LEU A 82 -16.33 5.85 -6.96
CA LEU A 82 -17.42 6.75 -7.33
C LEU A 82 -16.98 7.75 -8.39
N ALA A 83 -15.82 8.39 -8.19
CA ALA A 83 -15.25 9.33 -9.17
C ALA A 83 -14.94 8.64 -10.52
N TYR A 84 -14.58 7.35 -10.49
CA TYR A 84 -14.33 6.53 -11.68
C TYR A 84 -15.60 5.90 -12.29
N ALA A 85 -16.80 6.25 -11.79
CA ALA A 85 -18.07 5.67 -12.20
C ALA A 85 -18.15 4.13 -12.05
N ARG A 86 -17.44 3.54 -11.08
CA ARG A 86 -17.46 2.10 -10.75
C ARG A 86 -18.50 1.79 -9.66
N PHE A 87 -19.76 2.19 -9.87
CA PHE A 87 -20.81 2.18 -8.83
C PHE A 87 -21.03 0.82 -8.14
N LYS A 88 -21.07 -0.28 -8.90
CA LYS A 88 -21.21 -1.63 -8.32
C LYS A 88 -20.06 -2.00 -7.37
N ARG A 89 -18.84 -1.55 -7.68
CA ARG A 89 -17.68 -1.78 -6.81
C ARG A 89 -17.72 -0.87 -5.60
N ALA A 90 -18.06 0.41 -5.80
CA ALA A 90 -18.21 1.38 -4.73
C ALA A 90 -19.19 0.89 -3.65
N LEU A 91 -20.34 0.35 -4.05
CA LEU A 91 -21.32 -0.25 -3.11
C LEU A 91 -20.69 -1.37 -2.29
N LYS A 92 -20.04 -2.35 -2.94
CA LYS A 92 -19.38 -3.45 -2.22
C LYS A 92 -18.28 -2.98 -1.26
N THR A 93 -17.53 -1.95 -1.64
CA THR A 93 -16.49 -1.38 -0.78
C THR A 93 -17.09 -0.57 0.37
N GLU A 94 -18.25 0.07 0.16
CA GLU A 94 -19.00 0.79 1.19
C GLU A 94 -19.62 -0.16 2.23
N GLU A 95 -20.20 -1.28 1.80
CA GLU A 95 -20.65 -2.37 2.69
C GLU A 95 -19.50 -2.81 3.63
N ARG A 96 -18.29 -2.94 3.08
CA ARG A 96 -17.11 -3.27 3.89
C ARG A 96 -16.71 -2.16 4.85
N CYS A 97 -16.96 -0.89 4.52
CA CYS A 97 -16.76 0.22 5.47
C CYS A 97 -17.74 0.10 6.66
N VAL A 98 -19.00 -0.22 6.39
CA VAL A 98 -20.04 -0.40 7.41
C VAL A 98 -19.70 -1.55 8.36
N GLU A 99 -19.17 -2.66 7.85
CA GLU A 99 -18.74 -3.80 8.69
C GLU A 99 -17.56 -3.48 9.64
N LEU A 100 -16.79 -2.43 9.33
CA LEU A 100 -15.59 -2.05 10.08
C LEU A 100 -15.79 -0.90 11.08
N GLY A 101 -16.93 -0.20 11.00
CA GLY A 101 -17.28 0.95 11.87
C GLY A 101 -18.19 0.55 13.01
#